data_AF-A0A9D1L5B4-F1
#
_entry.id   AF-A0A9D1L5B4-F1
#
_cell.length_a   1.000
_cell.length_b   1.000
_cell.length_c   1.000
_cell.angle_alpha   90.00
_cell.angle_beta   90.00
_cell.angle_gamma   90.00
#
_symmetry.space_group_name_H-M   'P 1'
#
loop_
_entity.id
_entity.type
_entity.pdbx_description
1 polymer ?
#
loop_
_entity_poly.entity_id
_entity_poly.type
_entity_poly.pdbx_seq_one_letter_code
_entity_poly.pdbx_strand_id
1 'polypeptide(L)'
;MRSALRRSRVQLISAMLLIGALALVGCSNPSDQQRIEELEEQVAELQATQGNTSTENQQSSQNKQDAAQDSSTTDTSQQASSDDLADFEARISELETTCQNTTASGDYEADYQTYLDIQSQLDALDREIDAFENAREREARDGTITREEFREIDRETDRLEDRLDHAEETLEYNLRIDD
;
A
#
# COMPACT_ATOMS: atom_id res chain seq x y z
N MET A 1 47.97 32.05 31.11
CA MET A 1 48.85 32.87 30.24
C MET A 1 48.31 32.84 28.82
N ARG A 2 47.91 34.02 28.30
CA ARG A 2 48.01 34.49 26.89
C ARG A 2 47.48 33.58 25.77
N SER A 3 46.24 33.81 25.30
CA SER A 3 45.90 34.62 24.10
C SER A 3 46.33 33.96 22.77
N ALA A 4 45.40 33.37 22.00
CA ALA A 4 44.52 34.02 21.01
C ALA A 4 45.10 34.01 19.59
N LEU A 5 44.45 33.29 18.67
CA LEU A 5 44.23 33.74 17.31
C LEU A 5 42.85 33.27 16.83
N ARG A 6 41.92 34.23 16.83
CA ARG A 6 40.71 34.25 15.99
C ARG A 6 41.12 34.55 14.55
N ARG A 7 40.30 34.11 13.59
CA ARG A 7 39.77 34.83 12.40
C ARG A 7 39.40 33.78 11.34
N SER A 8 38.35 33.87 10.56
CA SER A 8 37.14 34.70 10.51
C SER A 8 36.33 34.12 9.32
N ARG A 9 35.00 34.00 9.46
CA ARG A 9 34.11 33.64 8.37
C ARG A 9 34.10 34.76 7.32
N VAL A 10 34.16 34.43 6.04
CA VAL A 10 33.77 35.34 4.96
C VAL A 10 32.66 34.65 4.16
N GLN A 11 31.46 35.19 4.29
CA GLN A 11 30.33 34.95 3.40
C GLN A 11 30.66 35.52 2.02
N LEU A 12 30.31 34.80 0.94
CA LEU A 12 30.17 35.37 -0.39
C LEU A 12 28.81 34.96 -0.95
N ILE A 13 27.86 35.86 -0.74
CA ILE A 13 26.62 35.99 -1.50
C ILE A 13 27.04 36.53 -2.88
N SER A 14 26.74 35.79 -3.95
CA SER A 14 26.81 36.34 -5.30
C SER A 14 25.45 36.12 -5.97
N ALA A 15 24.63 37.17 -5.92
CA ALA A 15 23.46 37.32 -6.74
C ALA A 15 23.92 37.79 -8.13
N MET A 16 23.62 37.03 -9.18
CA MET A 16 23.58 37.57 -10.53
C MET A 16 22.26 37.18 -11.19
N LEU A 17 21.37 38.17 -11.16
CA LEU A 17 20.06 38.20 -11.78
C LEU A 17 20.29 38.64 -13.24
N LEU A 18 20.14 37.72 -14.19
CA LEU A 18 20.06 38.04 -15.61
C LEU A 18 18.76 37.49 -16.20
N ILE A 19 17.83 38.41 -16.35
CA ILE A 19 16.57 38.28 -17.07
C ILE A 19 16.91 38.04 -18.54
N GLY A 20 16.62 36.84 -19.03
CA GLY A 20 16.53 36.51 -20.45
C GLY A 20 15.13 36.01 -20.73
N ALA A 21 14.24 36.90 -21.15
CA ALA A 21 12.95 36.53 -21.71
C ALA A 21 13.18 35.86 -23.07
N LEU A 22 12.89 34.56 -23.16
CA LEU A 22 12.70 33.88 -24.43
C LEU A 22 11.27 33.34 -24.47
N ALA A 23 10.50 33.90 -25.40
CA ALA A 23 9.10 33.64 -25.62
C ALA A 23 8.86 32.19 -26.09
N LEU A 24 7.65 31.72 -25.74
CA LEU A 24 6.92 30.56 -26.25
C LEU A 24 7.46 29.96 -27.56
N VAL A 25 7.87 28.69 -27.48
CA VAL A 25 7.48 27.67 -28.46
C VAL A 25 7.07 26.44 -27.66
N GLY A 26 5.75 26.28 -27.49
CA GLY A 26 5.17 25.04 -27.02
C GLY A 26 5.29 23.99 -28.12
N CYS A 27 6.11 22.98 -27.89
CA CYS A 27 5.96 21.70 -28.59
C CYS A 27 4.90 20.90 -27.84
N SER A 28 3.63 21.18 -28.16
CA SER A 28 2.54 20.26 -27.88
C SER A 28 2.66 19.06 -28.83
N ASN A 29 2.97 17.88 -28.28
CA ASN A 29 2.81 16.65 -29.02
C ASN A 29 1.32 16.46 -29.37
N PRO A 30 0.96 16.15 -30.62
CA PRO A 30 -0.43 15.99 -31.05
C PRO A 30 -1.14 14.75 -30.45
N SER A 31 -0.41 13.90 -29.73
CA SER A 31 -0.90 12.65 -29.15
C SER A 31 -1.59 12.83 -27.80
N ASP A 32 -1.38 13.96 -27.11
CA ASP A 32 -1.93 14.20 -25.77
C ASP A 32 -3.22 15.05 -25.80
N GLN A 33 -3.49 15.76 -26.90
CA GLN A 33 -4.69 16.60 -27.03
C GLN A 33 -5.98 15.79 -27.24
N GLN A 34 -5.88 14.58 -27.79
CA GLN A 34 -7.05 13.70 -27.97
C GLN A 34 -7.45 12.94 -26.70
N ARG A 35 -6.56 12.81 -25.72
CA ARG A 35 -6.86 12.12 -24.44
C ARG A 35 -7.53 13.03 -23.42
N ILE A 36 -7.47 14.34 -23.62
CA ILE A 36 -8.07 15.34 -22.72
C ILE A 36 -9.54 15.57 -23.06
N GLU A 37 -9.93 15.57 -24.34
CA GLU A 37 -11.35 15.65 -24.74
C GLU A 37 -12.16 14.40 -24.34
N GLU A 38 -11.54 13.21 -24.32
CA GLU A 38 -12.18 11.95 -23.89
C GLU A 38 -12.39 11.86 -22.36
N LEU A 39 -11.64 12.64 -21.57
CA LEU A 39 -11.74 12.67 -20.09
C LEU A 39 -12.77 13.67 -19.57
N GLU A 40 -13.14 14.70 -20.34
CA GLU A 40 -14.20 15.65 -19.94
C GLU A 40 -15.62 15.11 -20.24
N GLU A 41 -15.78 14.26 -21.26
CA GLU A 41 -17.07 13.65 -21.59
C GLU A 41 -17.49 12.59 -20.55
N GLN A 42 -16.55 11.92 -19.88
CA GLN A 42 -16.84 10.93 -18.83
C GLN A 42 -17.21 11.54 -17.46
N VAL A 43 -16.91 12.83 -17.20
CA VAL A 43 -17.30 13.51 -15.94
C VAL A 43 -18.71 14.11 -16.02
N ALA A 44 -19.18 14.46 -17.23
CA ALA A 44 -20.52 15.02 -17.43
C ALA A 44 -21.65 13.96 -17.28
N GLU A 45 -21.37 12.69 -17.57
CA GLU A 45 -22.37 11.60 -17.47
C GLU A 45 -22.60 11.12 -16.02
N LEU A 46 -21.62 11.29 -15.13
CA LEU A 46 -21.72 10.88 -13.72
C LEU A 46 -22.43 11.89 -12.80
N GLN A 47 -22.64 13.16 -13.23
CA GLN A 47 -23.37 14.16 -12.45
C GLN A 47 -24.85 14.33 -12.85
N ALA A 48 -25.29 13.74 -13.95
CA ALA A 48 -26.66 13.92 -14.46
C ALA A 48 -27.70 12.91 -13.91
N THR A 49 -27.30 11.89 -13.14
CA THR A 49 -28.20 10.75 -12.85
C THR A 49 -28.65 10.61 -11.39
N GLN A 50 -28.29 11.47 -10.43
CA GLN A 50 -28.85 11.31 -9.07
C GLN A 50 -28.85 12.58 -8.19
N GLY A 51 -29.51 13.62 -8.68
CA GLY A 51 -29.83 14.82 -7.90
C GLY A 51 -31.26 15.27 -8.14
N ASN A 52 -32.25 14.63 -7.50
CA ASN A 52 -33.45 15.29 -6.95
C ASN A 52 -34.46 14.25 -6.46
N THR A 53 -34.71 14.22 -5.15
CA THR A 53 -36.06 14.35 -4.57
C THR A 53 -35.90 14.59 -3.07
N SER A 54 -36.05 15.85 -2.65
CA SER A 54 -36.41 16.19 -1.28
C SER A 54 -37.92 16.11 -1.15
N THR A 55 -38.42 15.43 -0.12
CA THR A 55 -39.72 15.72 0.50
C THR A 55 -39.66 15.33 1.97
N GLU A 56 -39.80 16.32 2.85
CA GLU A 56 -40.04 16.17 4.28
C GLU A 56 -41.44 15.59 4.54
N ASN A 57 -41.59 14.61 5.43
CA ASN A 57 -42.38 14.73 6.68
C ASN A 57 -42.58 13.41 7.44
N GLN A 58 -42.42 13.53 8.76
CA GLN A 58 -43.19 12.93 9.86
C GLN A 58 -43.03 11.44 10.27
N GLN A 59 -42.36 11.33 11.42
CA GLN A 59 -42.54 10.40 12.55
C GLN A 59 -43.91 9.70 12.67
N SER A 60 -43.91 8.35 12.74
CA SER A 60 -44.62 7.57 13.75
C SER A 60 -44.18 6.09 13.74
N SER A 61 -44.04 5.53 14.95
CA SER A 61 -43.70 4.16 15.31
C SER A 61 -44.57 3.07 14.66
N GLN A 62 -44.00 1.90 14.34
CA GLN A 62 -44.31 0.59 14.96
C GLN A 62 -43.62 -0.60 14.25
N ASN A 63 -43.09 -1.50 15.08
CA ASN A 63 -42.65 -2.88 14.83
C ASN A 63 -43.44 -3.66 13.76
N LYS A 64 -42.74 -4.33 12.81
CA LYS A 64 -42.59 -5.80 12.77
C LYS A 64 -41.77 -6.26 11.55
N GLN A 65 -40.95 -7.29 11.81
CA GLN A 65 -40.30 -8.22 10.88
C GLN A 65 -41.03 -8.42 9.55
N ASP A 66 -40.32 -8.27 8.43
CA ASP A 66 -39.88 -9.40 7.59
C ASP A 66 -39.02 -8.83 6.45
N ALA A 67 -37.77 -9.27 6.35
CA ALA A 67 -36.96 -9.13 5.14
C ALA A 67 -35.87 -10.18 5.22
N ALA A 68 -36.15 -11.34 4.63
CA ALA A 68 -35.13 -12.26 4.15
C ALA A 68 -34.15 -11.46 3.28
N GLN A 69 -33.00 -11.15 3.84
CA GLN A 69 -31.89 -10.57 3.12
C GLN A 69 -31.15 -11.72 2.43
N ASP A 70 -31.24 -11.68 1.11
CA ASP A 70 -30.55 -12.51 0.14
C ASP A 70 -29.09 -12.79 0.55
N SER A 71 -28.80 -14.04 0.95
CA SER A 71 -27.49 -14.52 1.41
C SER A 71 -26.49 -14.75 0.27
N SER A 72 -26.65 -14.11 -0.89
CA SER A 72 -25.78 -14.35 -2.05
C SER A 72 -24.41 -13.67 -1.95
N THR A 73 -24.21 -12.66 -1.10
CA THR A 73 -22.94 -11.90 -1.03
C THR A 73 -21.90 -12.53 -0.09
N THR A 74 -22.33 -13.22 0.97
CA THR A 74 -21.43 -13.79 1.98
C THR A 74 -20.55 -14.91 1.43
N ASP A 75 -21.10 -15.79 0.60
CA ASP A 75 -20.33 -16.92 0.03
C ASP A 75 -19.20 -16.43 -0.90
N THR A 76 -19.41 -15.33 -1.63
CA THR A 76 -18.40 -14.81 -2.57
C THR A 76 -17.26 -14.07 -1.84
N SER A 77 -17.57 -13.30 -0.78
CA SER A 77 -16.55 -12.59 -0.01
C SER A 77 -15.68 -13.53 0.83
N GLN A 78 -16.27 -14.59 1.39
CA GLN A 78 -15.52 -15.62 2.11
C GLN A 78 -14.59 -16.39 1.19
N GLN A 79 -15.06 -16.76 -0.01
CA GLN A 79 -14.23 -17.48 -0.97
C GLN A 79 -13.05 -16.62 -1.46
N ALA A 80 -13.29 -15.34 -1.80
CA ALA A 80 -12.22 -14.43 -2.20
C ALA A 80 -11.15 -14.26 -1.10
N SER A 81 -11.58 -14.12 0.16
CA SER A 81 -10.65 -14.03 1.30
C SER A 81 -9.84 -15.32 1.47
N SER A 82 -10.45 -16.49 1.26
CA SER A 82 -9.76 -17.78 1.32
C SER A 82 -8.73 -17.95 0.20
N ASP A 83 -9.02 -17.47 -1.00
CA ASP A 83 -8.10 -17.56 -2.14
C ASP A 83 -6.89 -16.64 -1.94
N ASP A 84 -7.10 -15.40 -1.48
CA ASP A 84 -6.03 -14.44 -1.18
C ASP A 84 -5.11 -14.95 -0.06
N LEU A 85 -5.67 -15.49 1.03
CA LEU A 85 -4.90 -16.06 2.13
C LEU A 85 -4.05 -17.26 1.69
N ALA A 86 -4.57 -18.11 0.80
CA ALA A 86 -3.82 -19.24 0.25
C ALA A 86 -2.68 -18.80 -0.67
N ASP A 87 -2.86 -17.72 -1.44
CA ASP A 87 -1.78 -17.12 -2.25
C ASP A 87 -0.67 -16.57 -1.36
N PHE A 88 -1.02 -15.82 -0.31
CA PHE A 88 -0.04 -15.31 0.65
C PHE A 88 0.72 -16.46 1.34
N GLU A 89 0.03 -17.49 1.81
CA GLU A 89 0.67 -18.66 2.42
C GLU A 89 1.67 -19.34 1.48
N ALA A 90 1.33 -19.48 0.19
CA ALA A 90 2.20 -20.09 -0.80
C ALA A 90 3.46 -19.24 -1.04
N ARG A 91 3.30 -17.92 -1.20
CA ARG A 91 4.40 -16.98 -1.44
C ARG A 91 5.32 -16.83 -0.23
N ILE A 92 4.77 -16.82 0.98
CA ILE A 92 5.54 -16.86 2.22
C ILE A 92 6.37 -18.14 2.28
N SER A 93 5.77 -19.30 1.98
CA SER A 93 6.49 -20.58 2.00
C SER A 93 7.66 -20.63 1.00
N GLU A 94 7.52 -19.95 -0.15
CA GLU A 94 8.60 -19.80 -1.13
C GLU A 94 9.72 -18.88 -0.60
N LEU A 95 9.38 -17.76 0.03
CA LEU A 95 10.34 -16.84 0.64
C LEU A 95 11.05 -17.45 1.85
N GLU A 96 10.34 -18.17 2.73
CA GLU A 96 10.93 -18.96 3.82
C GLU A 96 11.97 -19.95 3.27
N THR A 97 11.62 -20.68 2.21
CA THR A 97 12.54 -21.62 1.56
C THR A 97 13.75 -20.90 0.96
N THR A 98 13.55 -19.71 0.39
CA THR A 98 14.62 -18.87 -0.17
C THR A 98 15.57 -18.40 0.93
N CYS A 99 15.04 -17.86 2.03
CA CYS A 99 15.81 -17.40 3.18
C CYS A 99 16.60 -18.55 3.83
N GLN A 100 15.95 -19.72 4.00
CA GLN A 100 16.55 -20.91 4.59
C GLN A 100 17.69 -21.49 3.76
N ASN A 101 17.63 -21.39 2.43
CA ASN A 101 18.66 -21.93 1.53
C ASN A 101 19.73 -20.90 1.15
N THR A 102 19.53 -19.63 1.46
CA THR A 102 20.53 -18.58 1.26
C THR A 102 21.66 -18.78 2.26
N THR A 103 22.91 -18.68 1.80
CA THR A 103 24.10 -18.90 2.64
C THR A 103 25.15 -17.85 2.31
N ALA A 104 25.88 -17.40 3.33
CA ALA A 104 26.96 -16.43 3.15
C ALA A 104 28.02 -16.91 2.14
N SER A 105 28.36 -16.05 1.19
CA SER A 105 29.43 -16.26 0.22
C SER A 105 30.82 -15.99 0.82
N GLY A 106 30.88 -15.24 1.92
CA GLY A 106 32.12 -14.77 2.54
C GLY A 106 32.63 -13.44 1.99
N ASP A 107 31.90 -12.82 1.06
CA ASP A 107 32.06 -11.43 0.65
C ASP A 107 30.91 -10.60 1.22
N TYR A 108 31.22 -9.76 2.20
CA TYR A 108 30.23 -8.96 2.92
C TYR A 108 29.38 -8.08 2.00
N GLU A 109 29.97 -7.45 0.98
CA GLU A 109 29.22 -6.54 0.11
C GLU A 109 28.21 -7.33 -0.74
N ALA A 110 28.61 -8.50 -1.25
CA ALA A 110 27.74 -9.38 -2.01
C ALA A 110 26.64 -9.99 -1.13
N ASP A 111 26.98 -10.39 0.09
CA ASP A 111 26.05 -10.95 1.07
C ASP A 111 25.03 -9.88 1.50
N TYR A 112 25.48 -8.64 1.75
CA TYR A 112 24.59 -7.53 2.10
C TYR A 112 23.66 -7.14 0.94
N GLN A 113 24.15 -7.13 -0.31
CA GLN A 113 23.27 -6.90 -1.46
C GLN A 113 22.22 -8.02 -1.60
N THR A 114 22.61 -9.27 -1.35
CA THR A 114 21.68 -10.41 -1.35
C THR A 114 20.61 -10.24 -0.28
N TYR A 115 20.99 -9.78 0.91
CA TYR A 115 20.05 -9.44 1.98
C TYR A 115 19.05 -8.38 1.54
N LEU A 116 19.50 -7.24 1.02
CA LEU A 116 18.60 -6.16 0.58
C LEU A 116 17.62 -6.63 -0.49
N ASP A 117 18.08 -7.46 -1.43
CA ASP A 117 17.23 -7.97 -2.51
C ASP A 117 16.13 -8.90 -1.97
N ILE A 118 16.43 -9.77 -1.00
CA ILE A 118 15.43 -10.67 -0.39
C ILE A 118 14.54 -9.92 0.61
N GLN A 119 15.10 -9.06 1.45
CA GLN A 119 14.36 -8.18 2.37
C GLN A 119 13.32 -7.36 1.62
N SER A 120 13.67 -6.79 0.46
CA SER A 120 12.72 -6.02 -0.34
C SER A 120 11.51 -6.84 -0.82
N GLN A 121 11.66 -8.16 -0.96
CA GLN A 121 10.58 -9.07 -1.35
C GLN A 121 9.72 -9.44 -0.13
N LEU A 122 10.33 -9.69 1.03
CA LEU A 122 9.62 -9.89 2.30
C LEU A 122 8.76 -8.67 2.61
N ASP A 123 9.36 -7.47 2.61
CA ASP A 123 8.65 -6.20 2.83
C ASP A 123 7.54 -5.94 1.81
N ALA A 124 7.72 -6.40 0.56
CA ALA A 124 6.69 -6.23 -0.46
C ALA A 124 5.47 -7.08 -0.18
N LEU A 125 5.68 -8.33 0.27
CA LEU A 125 4.60 -9.23 0.64
C LEU A 125 3.90 -8.76 1.92
N ASP A 126 4.65 -8.32 2.92
CA ASP A 126 4.12 -7.70 4.14
C ASP A 126 3.16 -6.54 3.81
N ARG A 127 3.61 -5.57 2.98
CA ARG A 127 2.75 -4.46 2.52
C ARG A 127 1.49 -4.90 1.76
N GLU A 128 1.55 -6.03 1.06
CA GLU A 128 0.38 -6.58 0.35
C GLU A 128 -0.64 -7.18 1.34
N ILE A 129 -0.17 -7.85 2.39
CA ILE A 129 -1.00 -8.38 3.48
C ILE A 129 -1.66 -7.21 4.22
N ASP A 130 -0.88 -6.21 4.61
CA ASP A 130 -1.34 -4.94 5.19
C ASP A 130 -2.48 -4.31 4.35
N ALA A 131 -2.29 -4.22 3.03
CA ALA A 131 -3.26 -3.64 2.12
C ALA A 131 -4.55 -4.47 2.04
N PHE A 132 -4.42 -5.79 2.08
CA PHE A 132 -5.53 -6.74 2.12
C PHE A 132 -6.32 -6.61 3.42
N GLU A 133 -5.66 -6.60 4.58
CA GLU A 133 -6.32 -6.39 5.88
C GLU A 133 -7.08 -5.07 5.93
N ASN A 134 -6.44 -3.98 5.49
CA ASN A 134 -7.05 -2.66 5.42
C ASN A 134 -8.30 -2.67 4.53
N ALA A 135 -8.34 -3.48 3.47
CA ALA A 135 -9.53 -3.65 2.63
C ALA A 135 -10.64 -4.41 3.35
N ARG A 136 -10.30 -5.52 4.03
CA ARG A 136 -11.25 -6.33 4.80
C ARG A 136 -11.81 -5.55 6.00
N GLU A 137 -11.00 -4.72 6.65
CA GLU A 137 -11.48 -3.86 7.74
C GLU A 137 -12.52 -2.85 7.23
N ARG A 138 -12.30 -2.25 6.06
CA ARG A 138 -13.29 -1.35 5.44
C ARG A 138 -14.59 -2.09 5.12
N GLU A 139 -14.51 -3.28 4.54
CA GLU A 139 -15.68 -4.11 4.26
C GLU A 139 -16.46 -4.49 5.53
N ALA A 140 -15.75 -4.75 6.63
CA ALA A 140 -16.38 -5.01 7.92
C ALA A 140 -17.07 -3.77 8.49
N ARG A 141 -16.49 -2.58 8.30
CA ARG A 141 -17.08 -1.29 8.71
C ARG A 141 -18.33 -0.96 7.88
N ASP A 142 -18.32 -1.26 6.60
CA ASP A 142 -19.42 -1.00 5.67
C ASP A 142 -20.49 -2.11 5.70
N GLY A 143 -20.22 -3.22 6.40
CA GLY A 143 -21.15 -4.33 6.63
C GLY A 143 -21.21 -5.34 5.49
N THR A 144 -20.26 -5.30 4.55
CA THR A 144 -20.11 -6.28 3.47
C THR A 144 -19.67 -7.64 4.02
N ILE A 145 -18.74 -7.63 4.99
CA ILE A 145 -18.43 -8.78 5.84
C ILE A 145 -18.80 -8.48 7.28
N THR A 146 -18.98 -9.51 8.08
CA THR A 146 -19.19 -9.38 9.51
C THR A 146 -17.87 -9.04 10.21
N ARG A 147 -17.98 -8.42 11.38
CA ARG A 147 -16.83 -8.15 12.23
C ARG A 147 -16.12 -9.42 12.71
N GLU A 148 -16.82 -10.55 12.81
CA GLU A 148 -16.18 -11.81 13.22
C GLU A 148 -15.37 -12.41 12.07
N GLU A 149 -15.88 -12.40 10.84
CA GLU A 149 -15.11 -12.80 9.66
C GLU A 149 -13.83 -11.97 9.52
N PHE A 150 -13.90 -10.65 9.71
CA PHE A 150 -12.70 -9.82 9.71
C PHE A 150 -11.69 -10.22 10.79
N ARG A 151 -12.14 -10.53 12.01
CA ARG A 151 -11.23 -10.98 13.08
C ARG A 151 -10.59 -12.34 12.79
N GLU A 152 -11.26 -13.20 12.05
CA GLU A 152 -10.67 -14.46 11.62
C GLU A 152 -9.58 -14.22 10.59
N ILE A 153 -9.82 -13.29 9.65
CA ILE A 153 -8.83 -12.85 8.68
C ILE A 153 -7.62 -12.21 9.37
N ASP A 154 -7.83 -11.20 10.21
CA ASP A 154 -6.83 -10.46 11.02
C ASP A 154 -5.89 -11.42 11.78
N ARG A 155 -6.43 -12.43 12.44
CA ARG A 155 -5.62 -13.43 13.16
C ARG A 155 -4.80 -14.34 12.25
N GLU A 156 -5.24 -14.56 11.02
CA GLU A 156 -4.53 -15.41 10.08
C GLU A 156 -3.43 -14.63 9.39
N THR A 157 -3.69 -13.38 9.01
CA THR A 157 -2.69 -12.47 8.45
C THR A 157 -1.60 -12.11 9.48
N ASP A 158 -1.94 -11.87 10.76
CA ASP A 158 -0.97 -11.73 11.86
C ASP A 158 0.04 -12.91 11.88
N ARG A 159 -0.44 -14.14 11.69
CA ARG A 159 0.42 -15.35 11.70
C ARG A 159 1.30 -15.45 10.45
N LEU A 160 0.81 -14.92 9.33
CA LEU A 160 1.56 -14.89 8.09
C LEU A 160 2.68 -13.84 8.17
N GLU A 161 2.44 -12.69 8.81
CA GLU A 161 3.44 -11.67 9.09
C GLU A 161 4.50 -12.18 10.09
N ASP A 162 4.09 -12.85 11.18
CA ASP A 162 5.03 -13.52 12.11
C ASP A 162 5.99 -14.49 11.38
N ARG A 163 5.53 -15.12 10.30
CA ARG A 163 6.36 -16.01 9.47
C ARG A 163 7.32 -15.24 8.57
N LEU A 164 6.92 -14.08 8.05
CA LEU A 164 7.80 -13.20 7.29
C LEU A 164 8.94 -12.68 8.17
N ASP A 165 8.63 -12.23 9.39
CA ASP A 165 9.62 -11.81 10.38
C ASP A 165 10.62 -12.93 10.67
N HIS A 166 10.12 -14.16 10.90
CA HIS A 166 11.01 -15.30 11.14
C HIS A 166 11.87 -15.66 9.91
N ALA A 167 11.35 -15.48 8.71
CA ALA A 167 12.11 -15.68 7.48
C ALA A 167 13.23 -14.65 7.34
N GLU A 168 12.97 -13.37 7.69
CA GLU A 168 13.98 -12.31 7.74
C GLU A 168 15.08 -12.64 8.76
N GLU A 169 14.71 -13.01 9.99
CA GLU A 169 15.68 -13.42 11.03
C GLU A 169 16.57 -14.58 10.55
N THR A 170 15.97 -15.55 9.85
CA THR A 170 16.70 -16.70 9.28
C THR A 170 17.69 -16.26 8.20
N LEU A 171 17.29 -15.32 7.34
CA LEU A 171 18.14 -14.73 6.31
C LEU A 171 19.33 -13.99 6.92
N GLU A 172 19.08 -13.12 7.90
CA GLU A 172 20.10 -12.34 8.59
C GLU A 172 21.13 -13.23 9.28
N TYR A 173 20.65 -14.29 9.96
CA TYR A 173 21.49 -15.30 10.57
C TYR A 173 22.36 -16.03 9.55
N ASN A 174 21.78 -16.47 8.44
CA ASN A 174 22.49 -17.25 7.42
C ASN A 174 23.55 -16.43 6.67
N LEU A 175 23.30 -15.13 6.49
CA LEU A 175 24.23 -14.18 5.86
C LEU A 175 25.22 -13.56 6.85
N ARG A 176 25.03 -13.78 8.17
CA ARG A 176 25.85 -13.21 9.25
C ARG A 176 25.84 -11.68 9.27
N ILE A 177 24.67 -11.10 9.05
CA ILE A 177 24.46 -9.65 9.07
C ILE A 177 24.00 -9.18 10.46
N ASP A 178 23.46 -10.09 11.28
CA ASP A 178 23.05 -9.85 12.69
C ASP A 178 24.24 -9.75 13.69
N ASP A 179 25.44 -10.23 13.31
CA ASP A 179 26.67 -10.26 14.14
C ASP A 179 27.52 -8.96 14.06
#